data_AF-A0A8J4TKP9-F1
#
_entry.id   AF-A0A8J4TKP9-F1
#
_cell.length_a   1.000
_cell.length_b   1.000
_cell.length_c   1.000
_cell.angle_alpha   90.00
_cell.angle_beta   90.00
_cell.angle_gamma   90.00
#
_symmetry.space_group_name_H-M   'P 1'
#
loop_
_entity.id
_entity.type
_entity.pdbx_description
1 polymer ?
#
loop_
_entity_poly.entity_id
_entity_poly.type
_entity_poly.pdbx_seq_one_letter_code
_entity_poly.pdbx_strand_id
1 'polypeptide(L)'
;DALSETQRKSQQRIEERERELQELRRAMQSLTLSAQAALDESERIFTELVCSIERRRTEVKELICTQQRMATSQAEELLRQLEQEITELKKRDEELSQLAQTDNQIAFLQSYGSVCVQPVCMDVPSITADPGFECMMSAVSEFQALLDDVCQGGFVNISEKASEVRIIQNTKSKPDAESNTDLQTPSGFQAFLGQSVFSAAVPFGGFTMSSAI
;
A
#
# COMPACT_ATOMS: atom_id res chain seq x y z
N ASP A 1 67.73 -33.29 19.94
CA ASP A 1 66.41 -33.63 20.48
C ASP A 1 65.26 -33.23 19.57
N ALA A 2 64.70 -34.18 18.82
CA ALA A 2 63.55 -33.97 17.92
C ALA A 2 62.22 -33.70 18.66
N LEU A 3 62.13 -34.13 19.93
CA LEU A 3 60.93 -33.95 20.76
C LEU A 3 60.69 -32.46 21.10
N SER A 4 61.75 -31.73 21.45
CA SER A 4 61.67 -30.30 21.76
C SER A 4 61.23 -29.47 20.55
N GLU A 5 61.74 -29.81 19.36
CA GLU A 5 61.34 -29.13 18.12
C GLU A 5 59.87 -29.40 17.75
N THR A 6 59.41 -30.63 17.95
CA THR A 6 58.01 -31.03 17.74
C THR A 6 57.08 -30.30 18.72
N GLN A 7 57.47 -30.20 19.98
CA GLN A 7 56.72 -29.45 21.00
C GLN A 7 56.62 -27.97 20.63
N ARG A 8 57.71 -27.33 20.20
CA ARG A 8 57.72 -25.92 19.75
C ARG A 8 56.80 -25.70 18.55
N LYS A 9 56.82 -26.60 17.56
CA LYS A 9 55.92 -26.55 16.40
C LYS A 9 54.46 -26.69 16.81
N SER A 10 54.16 -27.57 17.77
CA SER A 10 52.81 -27.73 18.32
C SER A 10 52.32 -26.44 19.00
N GLN A 11 53.17 -25.83 19.85
CA GLN A 11 52.82 -24.60 20.56
C GLN A 11 52.52 -23.45 19.58
N GLN A 12 53.34 -23.30 18.54
CA GLN A 12 53.13 -22.28 17.50
C GLN A 12 51.80 -22.47 16.76
N ARG A 13 51.40 -23.73 16.47
CA ARG A 13 50.11 -24.04 15.84
C ARG A 13 48.93 -23.75 16.77
N ILE A 14 49.09 -23.97 18.07
CA ILE A 14 48.05 -23.65 19.06
C ILE A 14 47.81 -22.14 19.07
N GLU A 15 48.87 -21.33 19.19
CA GLU A 15 48.77 -19.86 19.18
C GLU A 15 48.15 -19.31 17.88
N GLU A 16 48.48 -19.90 16.73
CA GLU A 16 47.87 -19.55 15.44
C GLU A 16 46.36 -19.85 15.44
N ARG A 17 45.96 -21.03 15.93
CA ARG A 17 44.54 -21.43 15.99
C ARG A 17 43.74 -20.64 17.00
N GLU A 18 44.34 -20.26 18.13
CA GLU A 18 43.70 -19.37 19.12
C GLU A 18 43.45 -17.98 18.53
N ARG A 19 44.37 -17.46 17.72
CA ARG A 19 44.20 -16.20 16.98
C ARG A 19 43.08 -16.30 15.95
N GLU A 20 43.10 -17.32 15.10
CA GLU A 20 42.05 -17.58 14.09
C GLU A 20 40.67 -17.71 14.75
N LEU A 21 40.59 -18.40 15.88
CA LEU A 21 39.36 -18.54 16.66
C LEU A 21 38.85 -17.20 17.21
N GLN A 22 39.75 -16.33 17.68
CA GLN A 22 39.37 -15.01 18.17
C GLN A 22 38.89 -14.09 17.02
N GLU A 23 39.56 -14.13 15.87
CA GLU A 23 39.16 -13.39 14.67
C GLU A 23 37.78 -13.85 14.17
N LEU A 24 37.53 -15.16 14.13
CA LEU A 24 36.23 -15.71 13.76
C LEU A 24 35.13 -15.28 14.71
N ARG A 25 35.37 -15.28 16.03
CA ARG A 25 34.40 -14.79 17.03
C ARG A 25 34.04 -13.32 16.80
N ARG A 26 35.02 -12.47 16.49
CA ARG A 26 34.78 -11.05 16.19
C ARG A 26 33.99 -10.89 14.89
N ALA A 27 34.33 -11.65 13.85
CA ALA A 27 33.61 -11.64 12.59
C ALA A 27 32.13 -12.05 12.76
N MET A 28 31.88 -13.11 13.55
CA MET A 28 30.51 -13.53 13.89
C MET A 28 29.74 -12.44 14.62
N GLN A 29 30.33 -11.80 15.64
CA GLN A 29 29.69 -10.70 16.36
C GLN A 29 29.38 -9.52 15.44
N SER A 30 30.33 -9.12 14.59
CA SER A 30 30.12 -8.05 13.61
C SER A 30 28.99 -8.38 12.64
N LEU A 31 28.90 -9.64 12.17
CA LEU A 31 27.82 -10.08 11.30
C LEU A 31 26.47 -10.00 12.01
N THR A 32 26.36 -10.47 13.25
CA THR A 32 25.14 -10.38 14.05
C THR A 32 24.69 -8.93 14.24
N LEU A 33 25.61 -8.03 14.60
CA LEU A 33 25.30 -6.61 14.77
C LEU A 33 24.87 -5.96 13.45
N SER A 34 25.55 -6.28 12.34
CA SER A 34 25.18 -5.77 11.02
C SER A 34 23.82 -6.29 10.57
N ALA A 35 23.48 -7.55 10.85
CA ALA A 35 22.18 -8.12 10.53
C ALA A 35 21.06 -7.43 11.33
N GLN A 36 21.29 -7.18 12.63
CA GLN A 36 20.32 -6.45 13.45
C GLN A 36 20.11 -5.03 12.94
N ALA A 37 21.18 -4.31 12.62
CA ALA A 37 21.08 -2.96 12.07
C ALA A 37 20.32 -2.92 10.74
N ALA A 38 20.53 -3.93 9.87
CA ALA A 38 19.78 -4.05 8.62
C ALA A 38 18.29 -4.33 8.85
N LEU A 39 17.95 -5.16 9.85
CA LEU A 39 16.56 -5.41 10.24
C LEU A 39 15.89 -4.13 10.73
N ASP A 40 16.50 -3.42 11.68
CA ASP A 40 15.94 -2.20 12.27
C ASP A 40 15.70 -1.12 11.19
N GLU A 41 16.66 -0.96 10.27
CA GLU A 41 16.52 -0.02 9.17
C GLU A 41 15.44 -0.45 8.16
N SER A 42 15.34 -1.74 7.86
CA SER A 42 14.28 -2.24 6.99
C SER A 42 12.89 -2.03 7.58
N GLU A 43 12.70 -2.25 8.89
CA GLU A 43 11.46 -1.97 9.61
C GLU A 43 11.10 -0.49 9.57
N ARG A 44 12.09 0.40 9.73
CA ARG A 44 11.90 1.85 9.60
C ARG A 44 11.40 2.22 8.20
N ILE A 45 12.04 1.68 7.16
CA ILE A 45 11.66 1.94 5.76
C ILE A 45 10.24 1.44 5.47
N PHE A 46 9.91 0.20 5.86
CA PHE A 46 8.56 -0.34 5.66
C PHE A 46 7.50 0.45 6.43
N THR A 47 7.82 0.92 7.64
CA THR A 47 6.92 1.80 8.41
C THR A 47 6.62 3.09 7.64
N GLU A 48 7.63 3.72 7.04
CA GLU A 48 7.45 4.93 6.22
C GLU A 48 6.61 4.67 4.96
N LEU A 49 6.81 3.52 4.31
CA LEU A 49 6.02 3.10 3.15
C LEU A 49 4.55 2.89 3.53
N VAL A 50 4.26 2.18 4.63
CA VAL A 50 2.90 1.98 5.13
C VAL A 50 2.23 3.34 5.42
N CYS A 51 2.94 4.24 6.11
CA CYS A 51 2.44 5.59 6.37
C CYS A 51 2.12 6.35 5.08
N SER A 52 2.94 6.19 4.04
CA SER A 52 2.72 6.82 2.74
C SER A 52 1.46 6.29 2.05
N ILE A 53 1.25 4.97 2.06
CA ILE A 53 0.06 4.34 1.47
C ILE A 53 -1.22 4.75 2.22
N GLU A 54 -1.21 4.79 3.54
CA GLU A 54 -2.37 5.26 4.32
C GLU A 54 -2.70 6.73 4.05
N ARG A 55 -1.69 7.57 3.80
CA ARG A 55 -1.91 8.96 3.36
C ARG A 55 -2.62 8.99 2.00
N ARG A 56 -2.12 8.24 1.02
CA ARG A 56 -2.75 8.14 -0.32
C ARG A 56 -4.17 7.60 -0.25
N ARG A 57 -4.44 6.62 0.61
CA ARG A 57 -5.79 6.11 0.87
C ARG A 57 -6.72 7.21 1.36
N THR A 58 -6.24 8.06 2.26
CA THR A 58 -7.02 9.20 2.79
C THR A 58 -7.29 10.23 1.69
N GLU A 59 -6.28 10.57 0.88
CA GLU A 59 -6.44 11.48 -0.27
C GLU A 59 -7.48 10.97 -1.27
N VAL A 60 -7.45 9.68 -1.63
CA VAL A 60 -8.44 9.06 -2.53
C VAL A 60 -9.86 9.16 -1.95
N LYS A 61 -10.01 8.89 -0.64
CA LYS A 61 -11.30 9.01 0.05
C LYS A 61 -11.82 10.45 -0.01
N GLU A 62 -10.97 11.43 0.26
CA GLU A 62 -11.33 12.84 0.22
C GLU A 62 -11.75 13.30 -1.19
N LEU A 63 -11.06 12.81 -2.23
CA LEU A 63 -11.43 13.08 -3.62
C LEU A 63 -12.84 12.55 -3.96
N ILE A 64 -13.14 11.30 -3.58
CA ILE A 64 -14.45 10.69 -3.80
C ILE A 64 -15.54 11.50 -3.07
N CYS A 65 -15.32 11.80 -1.79
CA CYS A 65 -16.29 12.56 -0.99
C CYS A 65 -16.50 13.98 -1.53
N THR A 66 -15.45 14.63 -2.02
CA THR A 66 -15.54 15.98 -2.61
C THR A 66 -16.36 15.95 -3.89
N GLN A 67 -16.07 14.99 -4.79
CA GLN A 67 -16.80 14.86 -6.05
C GLN A 67 -18.28 14.52 -5.81
N GLN A 68 -18.56 13.62 -4.85
CA GLN A 68 -19.92 13.30 -4.45
C GLN A 68 -20.65 14.54 -3.93
N ARG A 69 -20.06 15.29 -3.00
CA ARG A 69 -20.67 16.51 -2.44
C ARG A 69 -20.96 17.55 -3.51
N MET A 70 -20.04 17.75 -4.45
CA MET A 70 -20.24 18.67 -5.57
C MET A 70 -21.43 18.24 -6.44
N ALA A 71 -21.47 16.97 -6.83
CA ALA A 71 -22.57 16.44 -7.65
C ALA A 71 -23.92 16.52 -6.93
N THR A 72 -23.97 16.17 -5.65
CA THR A 72 -25.19 16.27 -4.83
C THR A 72 -25.64 17.71 -4.67
N SER A 73 -24.73 18.66 -4.39
CA SER A 73 -25.08 20.08 -4.25
C SER A 73 -25.66 20.66 -5.55
N GLN A 74 -25.12 20.26 -6.70
CA GLN A 74 -25.67 20.65 -8.01
C GLN A 74 -27.08 20.09 -8.23
N ALA A 75 -27.29 18.81 -7.89
CA ALA A 75 -28.60 18.17 -7.99
C ALA A 75 -29.64 18.78 -7.04
N GLU A 76 -29.25 19.13 -5.81
CA GLU A 76 -30.10 19.81 -4.83
C GLU A 76 -30.56 21.18 -5.31
N GLU A 77 -29.68 21.96 -5.95
CA GLU A 77 -30.06 23.26 -6.50
C GLU A 77 -31.03 23.12 -7.69
N LEU A 78 -30.81 22.15 -8.58
CA LEU A 78 -31.75 21.84 -9.66
C LEU A 78 -33.11 21.40 -9.11
N LEU A 79 -33.12 20.57 -8.07
CA LEU A 79 -34.34 20.12 -7.40
C LEU A 79 -35.11 21.30 -6.80
N ARG A 80 -34.42 22.19 -6.07
CA ARG A 80 -35.01 23.38 -5.47
C ARG A 80 -35.63 24.31 -6.52
N GLN A 81 -34.95 24.49 -7.65
CA GLN A 81 -35.45 25.30 -8.77
C GLN A 81 -36.71 24.69 -9.38
N LEU A 82 -36.72 23.37 -9.63
CA LEU A 82 -37.87 22.65 -10.15
C LEU A 82 -39.08 22.71 -9.20
N GLU A 83 -38.88 22.54 -7.90
CA GLU A 83 -39.95 22.65 -6.90
C GLU A 83 -40.58 24.05 -6.88
N GLN A 84 -39.75 25.09 -6.99
CA GLN A 84 -40.22 26.48 -7.09
C GLN A 84 -41.02 26.70 -8.38
N GLU A 85 -40.51 26.23 -9.52
CA GLU A 85 -41.20 26.35 -10.81
C GLU A 85 -42.56 25.65 -10.78
N ILE A 86 -42.63 24.42 -10.25
CA ILE A 86 -43.90 23.69 -10.07
C ILE A 86 -44.88 24.49 -9.19
N THR A 87 -44.39 25.11 -8.11
CA THR A 87 -45.23 25.90 -7.20
C THR A 87 -45.79 27.13 -7.91
N GLU A 88 -44.99 27.84 -8.69
CA GLU A 88 -45.42 28.99 -9.48
C GLU A 88 -46.40 28.57 -10.60
N LEU A 89 -46.15 27.42 -11.25
CA LEU A 89 -47.05 26.85 -12.25
C LEU A 89 -48.43 26.52 -11.63
N LYS A 90 -48.47 25.85 -10.47
CA LYS A 90 -49.71 25.54 -9.75
C LYS A 90 -50.48 26.80 -9.37
N LYS A 91 -49.80 27.81 -8.82
CA LYS A 91 -50.42 29.09 -8.46
C LYS A 91 -51.08 29.76 -9.67
N ARG A 92 -50.40 29.78 -10.81
CA ARG A 92 -50.95 30.37 -12.04
C ARG A 92 -52.11 29.57 -12.61
N ASP A 93 -52.06 28.24 -12.53
CA ASP A 93 -53.17 27.37 -12.94
C ASP A 93 -54.44 27.67 -12.12
N GLU A 94 -54.29 27.91 -10.82
CA GLU A 94 -55.37 28.37 -9.94
C GLU A 94 -55.89 29.77 -10.33
N GLU A 95 -54.99 30.74 -10.58
CA GLU A 95 -55.35 32.09 -11.03
C GLU A 95 -56.09 32.08 -12.38
N LEU A 96 -55.64 31.27 -13.34
CA LEU A 96 -56.31 31.06 -14.63
C LEU A 96 -57.68 30.42 -14.46
N SER A 97 -57.80 29.42 -13.56
CA SER A 97 -59.07 28.76 -13.27
C SER A 97 -60.09 29.72 -12.65
N GLN A 98 -59.67 30.60 -11.74
CA GLN A 98 -60.54 31.65 -11.17
C GLN A 98 -60.93 32.70 -12.20
N LEU A 99 -59.99 33.12 -13.05
CA LEU A 99 -60.24 34.08 -14.11
C LEU A 99 -61.26 33.55 -15.13
N ALA A 100 -61.18 32.28 -15.49
CA ALA A 100 -62.14 31.62 -16.40
C ALA A 100 -63.58 31.57 -15.84
N GLN A 101 -63.74 31.62 -14.51
CA GLN A 101 -65.04 31.64 -13.83
C GLN A 101 -65.60 33.06 -13.63
N THR A 102 -64.88 34.10 -14.06
CA THR A 102 -65.29 35.50 -13.83
C THR A 102 -66.31 35.96 -14.88
N ASP A 103 -67.52 36.32 -14.45
CA ASP A 103 -68.60 36.82 -15.32
C ASP A 103 -68.41 38.28 -15.79
N ASN A 104 -67.53 39.06 -15.14
CA ASN A 104 -67.28 40.46 -15.47
C ASN A 104 -66.18 40.60 -16.54
N GLN A 105 -66.58 40.96 -17.76
CA GLN A 105 -65.68 41.10 -18.91
C GLN A 105 -64.59 42.17 -18.77
N ILE A 106 -64.84 43.26 -18.01
CA ILE A 106 -63.83 44.31 -17.80
C ILE A 106 -62.75 43.81 -16.83
N ALA A 107 -63.16 43.17 -15.73
CA ALA A 107 -62.25 42.58 -14.78
C ALA A 107 -61.41 41.47 -15.42
N PHE A 108 -62.02 40.66 -16.30
CA PHE A 108 -61.34 39.62 -17.07
C PHE A 108 -60.21 40.20 -17.93
N LEU A 109 -60.49 41.23 -18.72
CA LEU A 109 -59.50 41.85 -19.61
C LEU A 109 -58.35 42.50 -18.85
N GLN A 110 -58.60 43.04 -17.65
CA GLN A 110 -57.57 43.66 -16.82
C GLN A 110 -56.58 42.64 -16.22
N SER A 111 -57.06 41.47 -15.79
CA SER A 111 -56.22 40.44 -15.17
C SER A 111 -55.60 39.47 -16.17
N TYR A 112 -56.26 39.21 -17.31
CA TYR A 112 -55.76 38.29 -18.35
C TYR A 112 -54.35 38.65 -18.83
N GLY A 113 -54.07 39.93 -19.06
CA GLY A 113 -52.76 40.39 -19.53
C GLY A 113 -51.61 40.10 -18.56
N SER A 114 -51.88 40.07 -17.25
CA SER A 114 -50.87 39.78 -16.23
C SER A 114 -50.65 38.28 -16.02
N VAL A 115 -51.72 37.47 -16.12
CA VAL A 115 -51.67 36.03 -15.85
C VAL A 115 -51.13 35.25 -17.07
N CYS A 116 -51.32 35.79 -18.29
CA CYS A 116 -50.93 35.12 -19.52
C CYS A 116 -49.43 35.25 -19.86
N VAL A 117 -48.64 35.98 -19.05
CA VAL A 117 -47.18 36.02 -19.19
C VAL A 117 -46.60 34.72 -18.63
N GLN A 118 -46.04 33.90 -19.51
CA GLN A 118 -45.40 32.65 -19.12
C GLN A 118 -44.11 32.96 -18.33
N PRO A 119 -43.86 32.31 -17.18
CA PRO A 119 -42.56 32.38 -16.53
C PRO A 119 -41.51 31.75 -17.42
N VAL A 120 -40.27 32.19 -17.25
CA VAL A 120 -39.12 31.56 -17.89
C VAL A 120 -39.00 30.14 -17.32
N CYS A 121 -39.27 29.14 -18.16
CA CYS A 121 -39.00 27.74 -17.85
C CYS A 121 -37.49 27.51 -18.00
N MET A 122 -36.87 26.91 -16.99
CA MET A 122 -35.45 26.58 -17.05
C MET A 122 -35.29 25.29 -17.84
N ASP A 123 -34.41 25.29 -18.86
CA ASP A 123 -34.00 24.07 -19.53
C ASP A 123 -33.21 23.21 -18.53
N VAL A 124 -33.87 22.22 -17.93
CA VAL A 124 -33.20 21.27 -17.04
C VAL A 124 -32.35 20.34 -17.91
N PRO A 125 -31.02 20.33 -17.72
CA PRO A 125 -30.15 19.44 -18.48
C PRO A 125 -30.56 17.98 -18.23
N SER A 126 -30.51 17.14 -19.27
CA SER A 126 -30.84 15.72 -19.13
C SER A 126 -29.92 15.09 -18.08
N ILE A 127 -30.48 14.71 -16.94
CA ILE A 127 -29.73 14.07 -15.86
C ILE A 127 -29.42 12.64 -16.30
N THR A 128 -28.29 12.44 -16.97
CA THR A 128 -27.73 11.09 -17.16
C THR A 128 -27.21 10.61 -15.81
N ALA A 129 -27.92 9.64 -15.24
CA ALA A 129 -27.64 9.01 -13.95
C ALA A 129 -26.46 8.03 -14.02
N ASP A 130 -25.36 8.42 -14.67
CA ASP A 130 -24.10 7.68 -14.58
C ASP A 130 -23.18 8.42 -13.60
N PRO A 131 -23.19 8.05 -12.30
CA PRO A 131 -22.25 8.59 -11.35
C PRO A 131 -20.89 7.95 -11.68
N GLY A 132 -20.09 8.64 -12.50
CA GLY A 132 -18.83 8.18 -13.12
C GLY A 132 -17.67 7.77 -12.18
N PHE A 133 -17.97 7.09 -11.07
CA PHE A 133 -17.01 6.52 -10.12
C PHE A 133 -16.41 5.19 -10.62
N GLU A 134 -16.98 4.54 -11.63
CA GLU A 134 -16.39 3.32 -12.22
C GLU A 134 -14.97 3.57 -12.75
N CYS A 135 -14.75 4.72 -13.39
CA CYS A 135 -13.43 5.15 -13.84
C CYS A 135 -12.47 5.36 -12.65
N MET A 136 -12.96 5.88 -11.52
CA MET A 136 -12.14 6.07 -10.31
C MET A 136 -11.74 4.72 -9.70
N MET A 137 -12.67 3.76 -9.65
CA MET A 137 -12.39 2.41 -9.16
C MET A 137 -11.37 1.70 -10.05
N SER A 138 -11.50 1.85 -11.37
CA SER A 138 -10.54 1.32 -12.35
C SER A 138 -9.14 1.91 -12.12
N ALA A 139 -9.03 3.23 -11.92
CA ALA A 139 -7.76 3.89 -11.62
C ALA A 139 -7.13 3.42 -10.29
N VAL A 140 -7.95 3.13 -9.26
CA VAL A 140 -7.45 2.54 -8.00
C VAL A 140 -6.92 1.12 -8.21
N SER A 141 -7.60 0.31 -9.03
CA SER A 141 -7.13 -1.03 -9.38
C SER A 141 -5.82 -0.99 -10.19
N GLU A 142 -5.68 -0.05 -11.11
CA GLU A 142 -4.41 0.17 -11.84
C GLU A 142 -3.28 0.58 -10.89
N PHE A 143 -3.55 1.49 -9.95
CA PHE A 143 -2.58 1.89 -8.93
C PHE A 143 -2.15 0.70 -8.05
N GLN A 144 -3.09 -0.17 -7.67
CA GLN A 144 -2.80 -1.40 -6.93
C GLN A 144 -1.87 -2.30 -7.73
N ALA A 145 -2.18 -2.56 -9.01
CA ALA A 145 -1.35 -3.42 -9.85
C ALA A 145 0.09 -2.90 -10.00
N LEU A 146 0.27 -1.58 -10.11
CA LEU A 146 1.59 -0.95 -10.15
C LEU A 146 2.37 -1.13 -8.84
N LEU A 147 1.71 -1.00 -7.69
CA LEU A 147 2.35 -1.26 -6.40
C LEU A 147 2.78 -2.72 -6.28
N ASP A 148 1.93 -3.65 -6.69
CA ASP A 148 2.24 -5.09 -6.64
C ASP A 148 3.46 -5.43 -7.51
N ASP A 149 3.56 -4.88 -8.71
CA ASP A 149 4.72 -5.07 -9.61
C ASP A 149 6.02 -4.52 -9.00
N VAL A 150 5.99 -3.30 -8.47
CA VAL A 150 7.15 -2.68 -7.80
C VAL A 150 7.55 -3.48 -6.56
N CYS A 151 6.58 -3.95 -5.76
CA CYS A 151 6.83 -4.78 -4.60
C CYS A 151 7.48 -6.11 -4.98
N GLN A 152 6.97 -6.77 -6.02
CA GLN A 152 7.52 -8.03 -6.50
C GLN A 152 8.97 -7.86 -7.00
N GLY A 153 9.22 -6.85 -7.84
CA GLY A 153 10.55 -6.55 -8.35
C GLY A 153 11.54 -6.18 -7.24
N GLY A 154 11.11 -5.35 -6.29
CA GLY A 154 11.91 -4.97 -5.13
C GLY A 154 12.29 -6.16 -4.25
N PHE A 155 11.34 -7.07 -4.00
CA PHE A 155 11.57 -8.25 -3.18
C PHE A 155 12.60 -9.21 -3.79
N VAL A 156 12.56 -9.42 -5.11
CA VAL A 156 13.55 -10.25 -5.82
C VAL A 156 14.97 -9.72 -5.61
N ASN A 157 15.17 -8.41 -5.76
CA ASN A 157 16.47 -7.78 -5.56
C ASN A 157 16.94 -7.86 -4.09
N ILE A 158 16.05 -7.66 -3.12
CA ILE A 158 16.37 -7.82 -1.70
C ILE A 158 16.80 -9.27 -1.41
N SER A 159 16.07 -10.25 -1.95
CA SER A 159 16.39 -11.67 -1.78
C SER A 159 17.75 -12.04 -2.38
N GLU A 160 18.07 -11.52 -3.57
CA GLU A 160 19.38 -11.69 -4.19
C GLU A 160 20.50 -11.19 -3.28
N LYS A 161 20.37 -9.95 -2.77
CA LYS A 161 21.38 -9.35 -1.86
C LYS A 161 21.47 -10.04 -0.52
N ALA A 162 20.38 -10.55 0.03
CA ALA A 162 20.41 -11.35 1.25
C ALA A 162 21.22 -12.65 1.08
N SER A 163 21.20 -13.26 -0.11
CA SER A 163 21.92 -14.51 -0.40
C SER A 163 23.45 -14.36 -0.54
N GLU A 164 23.93 -13.12 -0.75
CA GLU A 164 25.35 -12.78 -0.87
C GLU A 164 26.05 -12.69 0.51
N VAL A 165 25.30 -12.57 1.61
CA VAL A 165 25.85 -12.38 2.95
C VAL A 165 26.55 -13.64 3.46
N ARG A 166 27.87 -13.60 3.59
CA ARG A 166 28.71 -14.72 4.07
C ARG A 166 29.90 -14.21 4.88
N ILE A 167 30.37 -15.02 5.83
CA ILE A 167 31.68 -14.81 6.46
C ILE A 167 32.73 -15.32 5.47
N ILE A 168 33.39 -14.40 4.75
CA ILE A 168 34.46 -14.75 3.81
C ILE A 168 35.70 -15.16 4.62
N GLN A 169 36.13 -16.42 4.48
CA GLN A 169 37.41 -16.86 5.00
C GLN A 169 38.52 -16.15 4.23
N ASN A 170 39.31 -15.31 4.90
CA ASN A 170 40.58 -14.87 4.34
C ASN A 170 41.58 -16.02 4.46
N THR A 171 41.52 -16.99 3.54
CA THR A 171 42.53 -18.04 3.46
C THR A 171 43.84 -17.41 3.03
N LYS A 172 44.68 -17.02 3.99
CA LYS A 172 46.11 -16.93 3.73
C LYS A 172 46.59 -18.34 3.42
N SER A 173 46.65 -18.69 2.13
CA SER A 173 47.41 -19.84 1.66
C SER A 173 48.85 -19.67 2.15
N LYS A 174 49.28 -20.56 3.04
CA LYS A 174 50.70 -20.68 3.42
C LYS A 174 51.33 -21.73 2.49
N PRO A 175 52.53 -21.49 1.94
CA PRO A 175 53.18 -22.45 1.05
C PRO A 175 53.70 -23.67 1.84
N ASP A 176 53.73 -24.80 1.14
CA ASP A 176 53.87 -26.18 1.61
C ASP A 176 55.18 -26.57 2.30
N ALA A 177 55.09 -27.63 3.12
CA ALA A 177 55.98 -28.82 3.22
C ALA A 177 55.66 -29.50 4.59
N GLU A 178 55.38 -30.80 4.74
CA GLU A 178 55.85 -32.00 4.05
C GLU A 178 54.80 -33.12 4.10
N SER A 179 54.82 -33.96 3.07
CA SER A 179 54.15 -35.26 2.96
C SER A 179 54.63 -36.25 4.01
N ASN A 180 53.72 -37.05 4.58
CA ASN A 180 53.74 -38.53 4.44
C ASN A 180 52.58 -39.24 5.19
N THR A 181 51.84 -40.04 4.39
CA THR A 181 51.18 -41.34 4.63
C THR A 181 50.23 -41.59 5.83
N ASP A 182 48.99 -41.90 5.43
CA ASP A 182 48.13 -43.02 5.86
C ASP A 182 47.85 -43.25 7.36
N LEU A 183 46.60 -43.01 7.78
CA LEU A 183 45.64 -44.10 8.08
C LEU A 183 44.24 -43.56 8.43
N GLN A 184 43.25 -44.14 7.77
CA GLN A 184 41.91 -44.48 8.28
C GLN A 184 40.90 -43.37 8.61
N THR A 185 39.91 -43.26 7.72
CA THR A 185 38.54 -42.86 8.04
C THR A 185 37.96 -43.71 9.18
N PRO A 186 37.23 -43.08 10.13
CA PRO A 186 36.02 -43.67 10.65
C PRO A 186 34.83 -42.84 10.13
N SER A 187 33.94 -43.57 9.45
CA SER A 187 32.58 -43.17 9.16
C SER A 187 31.90 -42.59 10.40
N GLY A 188 31.25 -41.44 10.24
CA GLY A 188 30.23 -40.99 11.19
C GLY A 188 30.26 -39.49 11.45
N PHE A 189 29.71 -38.70 10.54
CA PHE A 189 28.85 -37.55 10.88
C PHE A 189 27.96 -37.26 9.67
N GLN A 190 26.91 -38.08 9.54
CA GLN A 190 25.72 -37.68 8.82
C GLN A 190 24.85 -36.86 9.80
N ALA A 191 24.16 -35.88 9.25
CA ALA A 191 23.11 -35.04 9.85
C ALA A 191 23.56 -33.70 10.49
N PHE A 192 23.35 -32.62 9.74
CA PHE A 192 22.36 -31.61 10.13
C PHE A 192 21.86 -30.85 8.89
N LEU A 193 20.99 -31.49 8.10
CA LEU A 193 20.00 -30.74 7.33
C LEU A 193 18.79 -30.58 8.24
N GLY A 194 18.34 -29.34 8.42
CA GLY A 194 17.02 -29.06 8.97
C GLY A 194 17.02 -28.10 10.13
N GLN A 195 16.97 -26.81 9.81
CA GLN A 195 15.84 -26.00 10.28
C GLN A 195 15.66 -24.81 9.34
N SER A 196 14.86 -25.05 8.29
CA SER A 196 14.04 -23.99 7.72
C SER A 196 13.01 -23.62 8.79
N VAL A 197 13.12 -22.43 9.35
CA VAL A 197 12.04 -21.82 10.15
C VAL A 197 11.72 -20.46 9.53
N PHE A 198 11.21 -20.50 8.31
CA PHE A 198 10.28 -19.48 7.83
C PHE A 198 8.98 -20.18 7.45
N SER A 199 8.34 -20.73 8.48
CA SER A 199 6.90 -20.98 8.47
C SER A 199 6.27 -20.04 9.47
N ALA A 200 6.08 -18.80 9.03
CA ALA A 200 5.05 -17.93 9.56
C ALA A 200 4.25 -17.42 8.36
N ALA A 201 3.28 -18.23 7.94
CA ALA A 201 2.11 -17.67 7.30
C ALA A 201 1.49 -16.73 8.34
N VAL A 202 1.73 -15.43 8.20
CA VAL A 202 0.93 -14.42 8.87
C VAL A 202 -0.40 -14.43 8.11
N PRO A 203 -1.54 -14.82 8.73
CA PRO A 203 -2.81 -14.66 8.09
C PRO A 203 -3.04 -13.16 7.93
N PHE A 204 -3.16 -12.73 6.69
CA PHE A 204 -3.59 -11.38 6.33
C PHE A 204 -4.89 -11.10 7.09
N GLY A 205 -4.80 -10.22 8.10
CA GLY A 205 -5.90 -9.89 8.99
C GLY A 205 -7.07 -9.37 8.17
N GLY A 206 -8.17 -10.12 8.24
CA GLY A 206 -9.43 -9.80 7.57
C GLY A 206 -9.93 -8.42 7.98
N PHE A 207 -10.23 -7.64 6.95
CA PHE A 207 -10.99 -6.41 7.02
C PHE A 207 -12.42 -6.76 7.48
N THR A 208 -12.78 -6.46 8.72
CA THR A 208 -14.20 -6.37 9.11
C THR A 208 -14.61 -4.90 9.07
N MET A 209 -15.31 -4.51 8.00
CA MET A 209 -16.09 -3.28 8.00
C MET A 209 -17.21 -3.45 9.03
N SER A 210 -17.07 -2.81 10.20
CA SER A 210 -18.22 -2.54 11.05
C SER A 210 -18.93 -1.32 10.49
N SER A 211 -20.04 -1.58 9.79
CA SER A 211 -21.03 -0.59 9.41
C SER A 211 -21.68 -0.04 10.69
N ALA A 212 -21.55 1.26 10.92
CA ALA A 212 -22.43 1.98 11.83
C ALA A 212 -23.22 2.99 11.00
N ILE A 213 -24.52 2.71 10.90
CA ILE A 213 -25.57 3.68 10.57
C ILE A 213 -25.82 4.53 11.81
#